data_AF-A0A840YDI6-F1
#
_entry.id   AF-A0A840YDI6-F1
#
_cell.length_a   1.000
_cell.length_b   1.000
_cell.length_c   1.000
_cell.angle_alpha   90.00
_cell.angle_beta   90.00
_cell.angle_gamma   90.00
#
_symmetry.space_group_name_H-M   'P 1'
#
loop_
_entity.id
_entity.type
_entity.pdbx_description
1 polymer ?
#
loop_
_entity_poly.entity_id
_entity_poly.type
_entity_poly.pdbx_seq_one_letter_code
_entity_poly.pdbx_strand_id
1 'polypeptide(L)'
;MTPPVLFLDIDGVLLSSRAWLLPANQDLQAMSAGLPRWQSLQLVGHEVVFDPCAVALVGRICEATGAQVVVASFWRYTVGPELTRTKLLDQGLPGALLHEDWACPMVRHGSPDKNADISYWLEEHGIAHYGTWLVLDDENVVPGATLRTDGLDGLGARDAAAAVRFFGSVDARLGVGPLTEDDMKQVVQAFGGDRVEACRWLEGAGDREPRRQRPSALFSQGEREEALRRLTSAAADHAERKRARDHSLHVLLGRDAAEEGEAS
;
A
#
# COMPACT_ATOMS: atom_id res chain seq x y z
N MET A 1 1.84 -6.97 23.02
CA MET A 1 2.09 -5.99 21.94
C MET A 1 0.85 -5.94 21.08
N THR A 2 0.40 -4.75 20.69
CA THR A 2 -0.71 -4.60 19.74
C THR A 2 -0.30 -5.20 18.39
N PRO A 3 -1.16 -6.01 17.73
CA PRO A 3 -0.88 -6.51 16.39
C PRO A 3 -0.61 -5.37 15.40
N PRO A 4 0.26 -5.56 14.39
CA PRO A 4 0.43 -4.57 13.34
C PRO A 4 -0.87 -4.33 12.57
N VAL A 5 -1.01 -3.18 11.92
CA VAL A 5 -2.23 -2.82 11.18
C VAL A 5 -1.93 -2.66 9.69
N LEU A 6 -2.74 -3.29 8.85
CA LEU A 6 -2.69 -3.13 7.40
C LEU A 6 -3.95 -2.39 6.94
N PHE A 7 -3.82 -1.11 6.61
CA PHE A 7 -4.90 -0.36 5.99
C PHE A 7 -5.02 -0.78 4.53
N LEU A 8 -6.22 -1.15 4.12
CA LEU A 8 -6.47 -1.77 2.82
C LEU A 8 -7.46 -0.93 2.01
N ASP A 9 -7.02 -0.47 0.85
CA ASP A 9 -7.93 -0.04 -0.21
C ASP A 9 -8.41 -1.23 -1.06
N ILE A 10 -9.47 -1.01 -1.85
CA ILE A 10 -10.09 -2.00 -2.71
C ILE A 10 -9.79 -1.68 -4.18
N ASP A 11 -10.19 -0.50 -4.65
CA ASP A 11 -9.93 -0.07 -6.03
C ASP A 11 -8.41 0.03 -6.26
N GLY A 12 -7.91 -0.43 -7.41
CA GLY A 12 -6.47 -0.39 -7.70
C GLY A 12 -5.58 -1.36 -6.89
N VAL A 13 -6.11 -2.00 -5.85
CA VAL A 13 -5.41 -3.00 -5.02
C VAL A 13 -5.97 -4.40 -5.26
N LEU A 14 -7.24 -4.62 -4.88
CA LEU A 14 -7.98 -5.88 -5.06
C LEU A 14 -8.83 -5.85 -6.34
N LEU A 15 -9.35 -4.69 -6.68
CA LEU A 15 -10.16 -4.42 -7.86
C LEU A 15 -9.40 -3.48 -8.81
N SER A 16 -8.27 -3.97 -9.32
CA SER A 16 -7.43 -3.26 -10.30
C SER A 16 -8.05 -3.29 -11.70
N SER A 17 -7.45 -2.56 -12.65
CA SER A 17 -7.89 -2.63 -14.06
C SER A 17 -7.82 -4.06 -14.62
N ARG A 18 -6.81 -4.85 -14.21
CA ARG A 18 -6.75 -6.28 -14.54
C ARG A 18 -7.94 -7.06 -13.99
N ALA A 19 -8.36 -6.79 -12.75
CA ALA A 19 -9.54 -7.43 -12.18
C ALA A 19 -10.80 -7.10 -13.00
N TRP A 20 -10.93 -5.86 -13.50
CA TRP A 20 -12.02 -5.48 -14.40
C TRP A 20 -12.03 -6.21 -15.76
N LEU A 21 -10.91 -6.83 -16.16
CA LEU A 21 -10.84 -7.67 -17.36
C LEU A 21 -11.36 -9.10 -17.15
N LEU A 22 -11.71 -9.49 -15.91
CA LEU A 22 -12.34 -10.79 -15.66
C LEU A 22 -13.71 -10.87 -16.37
N PRO A 23 -14.09 -12.00 -16.99
CA PRO A 23 -15.34 -12.09 -17.75
C PRO A 23 -16.58 -11.65 -16.95
N ALA A 24 -16.70 -12.08 -15.70
CA ALA A 24 -17.81 -11.68 -14.82
C ALA A 24 -17.88 -10.15 -14.60
N ASN A 25 -16.72 -9.48 -14.51
CA ASN A 25 -16.65 -8.04 -14.32
C ASN A 25 -16.94 -7.27 -15.62
N GLN A 26 -16.58 -7.82 -16.77
CA GLN A 26 -16.95 -7.25 -18.06
C GLN A 26 -18.45 -7.33 -18.32
N ASP A 27 -19.06 -8.47 -18.01
CA ASP A 27 -20.52 -8.65 -18.08
C ASP A 27 -21.23 -7.68 -17.14
N LEU A 28 -20.73 -7.55 -15.91
CA LEU A 28 -21.19 -6.58 -14.93
C LEU A 28 -21.08 -5.13 -15.43
N GLN A 29 -19.97 -4.74 -16.05
CA GLN A 29 -19.80 -3.41 -16.64
C GLN A 29 -20.86 -3.16 -17.71
N ALA A 30 -21.08 -4.12 -18.61
CA ALA A 30 -22.11 -4.02 -19.66
C ALA A 30 -23.52 -3.87 -19.07
N MET A 31 -23.86 -4.67 -18.05
CA MET A 31 -25.15 -4.57 -17.34
C MET A 31 -25.32 -3.22 -16.64
N SER A 32 -24.25 -2.66 -16.09
CA SER A 32 -24.28 -1.43 -15.32
C SER A 32 -24.35 -0.15 -16.17
N ALA A 33 -23.99 -0.22 -17.45
CA ALA A 33 -23.81 0.95 -18.33
C ALA A 33 -25.08 1.80 -18.53
N GLY A 34 -26.26 1.19 -18.39
CA GLY A 34 -27.56 1.87 -18.50
C GLY A 34 -28.21 2.25 -17.17
N LEU A 35 -27.58 1.92 -16.03
CA LEU A 35 -28.17 2.10 -14.71
C LEU A 35 -27.84 3.49 -14.14
N PRO A 36 -28.75 4.10 -13.35
CA PRO A 36 -28.41 5.20 -12.47
C PRO A 36 -27.19 4.88 -11.60
N ARG A 37 -26.31 5.86 -11.36
CA ARG A 37 -25.05 5.68 -10.62
C ARG A 37 -25.21 4.90 -9.31
N TRP A 38 -26.23 5.21 -8.52
CA TRP A 38 -26.45 4.53 -7.24
C TRP A 38 -26.82 3.04 -7.39
N GLN A 39 -27.58 2.68 -8.44
CA GLN A 39 -27.90 1.28 -8.75
C GLN A 39 -26.67 0.54 -9.27
N SER A 40 -25.87 1.20 -10.12
CA SER A 40 -24.60 0.66 -10.59
C SER A 40 -23.65 0.37 -9.43
N LEU A 41 -23.48 1.30 -8.48
CA LEU A 41 -22.64 1.10 -7.29
C LEU A 41 -23.12 -0.05 -6.41
N GLN A 42 -24.43 -0.18 -6.19
CA GLN A 42 -24.99 -1.32 -5.44
C GLN A 42 -24.73 -2.64 -6.16
N LEU A 43 -25.00 -2.69 -7.46
CA LEU A 43 -24.75 -3.89 -8.27
C LEU A 43 -23.26 -4.26 -8.26
N VAL A 44 -22.35 -3.29 -8.39
CA VAL A 44 -20.91 -3.51 -8.30
C VAL A 44 -20.53 -4.04 -6.92
N GLY A 45 -21.03 -3.44 -5.84
CA GLY A 45 -20.78 -3.88 -4.48
C GLY A 45 -21.18 -5.33 -4.22
N HIS A 46 -22.26 -5.79 -4.85
CA HIS A 46 -22.74 -7.16 -4.74
C HIS A 46 -21.98 -8.13 -5.65
N GLU A 47 -21.81 -7.78 -6.92
CA GLU A 47 -21.50 -8.76 -7.97
C GLU A 47 -20.04 -8.78 -8.41
N VAL A 48 -19.27 -7.71 -8.19
CA VAL A 48 -17.91 -7.62 -8.74
C VAL A 48 -16.98 -8.71 -8.19
N VAL A 49 -16.10 -9.24 -9.01
CA VAL A 49 -15.11 -10.25 -8.59
C VAL A 49 -13.78 -9.54 -8.33
N PHE A 50 -13.23 -9.69 -7.12
CA PHE A 50 -11.89 -9.20 -6.83
C PHE A 50 -10.83 -10.09 -7.49
N ASP A 51 -9.61 -9.57 -7.69
CA ASP A 51 -8.49 -10.41 -8.11
C ASP A 51 -8.18 -11.41 -6.99
N PRO A 52 -8.40 -12.73 -7.21
CA PRO A 52 -8.23 -13.74 -6.16
C PRO A 52 -6.76 -13.87 -5.74
N CYS A 53 -5.80 -13.54 -6.62
CA CYS A 53 -4.39 -13.52 -6.24
C CYS A 53 -4.11 -12.36 -5.27
N ALA A 54 -4.67 -11.18 -5.52
CA ALA A 54 -4.51 -10.02 -4.65
C ALA A 54 -5.10 -10.29 -3.26
N VAL A 55 -6.31 -10.87 -3.19
CA VAL A 55 -6.95 -11.26 -1.92
C VAL A 55 -6.08 -12.28 -1.17
N ALA A 56 -5.59 -13.32 -1.85
CA ALA A 56 -4.70 -14.30 -1.25
C ALA A 56 -3.40 -13.67 -0.74
N LEU A 57 -2.85 -12.68 -1.45
CA LEU A 57 -1.66 -11.94 -1.03
C LEU A 57 -1.90 -11.02 0.18
N VAL A 58 -3.09 -10.47 0.37
CA VAL A 58 -3.43 -9.78 1.63
C VAL A 58 -3.42 -10.78 2.79
N GLY A 59 -4.13 -11.91 2.65
CA GLY A 59 -4.17 -12.95 3.67
C GLY A 59 -2.77 -13.45 4.03
N ARG A 60 -1.92 -13.61 3.01
CA ARG A 60 -0.51 -13.94 3.12
C ARG A 60 0.30 -12.98 3.98
N ILE A 61 0.14 -11.67 3.76
CA ILE A 61 0.85 -10.63 4.51
C ILE A 61 0.47 -10.78 5.99
N CYS A 62 -0.83 -10.84 6.28
CA CYS A 62 -1.34 -11.00 7.64
C CYS A 62 -0.87 -12.29 8.32
N GLU A 63 -0.87 -13.42 7.62
CA GLU A 63 -0.33 -14.70 8.14
C GLU A 63 1.15 -14.58 8.55
N ALA A 64 1.96 -13.90 7.73
CA ALA A 64 3.39 -13.79 7.96
C ALA A 64 3.76 -12.78 9.04
N THR A 65 2.94 -11.74 9.23
CA THR A 65 3.26 -10.60 10.10
C THR A 65 2.41 -10.53 11.36
N GLY A 66 1.32 -11.29 11.42
CA GLY A 66 0.28 -11.16 12.43
C GLY A 66 -0.54 -9.86 12.28
N ALA A 67 -0.40 -9.13 11.17
CA ALA A 67 -1.12 -7.89 10.96
C ALA A 67 -2.63 -8.13 10.82
N GLN A 68 -3.43 -7.20 11.35
CA GLN A 68 -4.87 -7.16 11.16
C GLN A 68 -5.25 -6.11 10.12
N VAL A 69 -6.28 -6.38 9.34
CA VAL A 69 -6.76 -5.53 8.26
C VAL A 69 -7.77 -4.51 8.80
N VAL A 70 -7.57 -3.26 8.39
CA VAL A 70 -8.54 -2.16 8.54
C VAL A 70 -8.86 -1.61 7.16
N VAL A 71 -10.13 -1.50 6.79
CA VAL A 71 -10.54 -1.01 5.47
C VAL A 71 -10.42 0.51 5.42
N ALA A 72 -9.63 1.01 4.48
CA ALA A 72 -9.43 2.42 4.19
C ALA A 72 -9.83 2.77 2.74
N SER A 73 -11.00 2.27 2.31
CA SER A 73 -11.48 2.44 0.94
C SER A 73 -12.64 3.43 0.80
N PHE A 74 -12.79 4.02 -0.39
CA PHE A 74 -13.98 4.79 -0.77
C PHE A 74 -15.26 3.94 -0.79
N TRP A 75 -15.13 2.62 -0.94
CA TRP A 75 -16.25 1.67 -0.85
C TRP A 75 -17.08 1.83 0.43
N ARG A 76 -16.45 2.24 1.55
CA ARG A 76 -17.16 2.56 2.80
C ARG A 76 -18.24 3.63 2.62
N TYR A 77 -18.01 4.58 1.71
CA TYR A 77 -18.92 5.68 1.41
C TYR A 77 -19.94 5.32 0.33
N THR A 78 -19.51 4.59 -0.71
CA THR A 78 -20.30 4.39 -1.94
C THR A 78 -21.13 3.11 -1.91
N VAL A 79 -20.55 2.03 -1.38
CA VAL A 79 -21.17 0.71 -1.25
C VAL A 79 -21.75 0.53 0.15
N GLY A 80 -21.07 1.09 1.16
CA GLY A 80 -21.43 1.00 2.57
C GLY A 80 -20.57 -0.05 3.30
N PRO A 81 -20.34 0.13 4.61
CA PRO A 81 -19.40 -0.70 5.36
C PRO A 81 -19.81 -2.18 5.38
N GLU A 82 -21.03 -2.51 5.77
CA GLU A 82 -21.44 -3.91 5.93
C GLU A 82 -21.39 -4.71 4.62
N LEU A 83 -21.81 -4.10 3.51
CA LEU A 83 -21.72 -4.74 2.21
C LEU A 83 -20.26 -4.88 1.76
N THR A 84 -19.42 -3.87 2.02
CA THR A 84 -17.96 -3.96 1.76
C THR A 84 -17.33 -5.11 2.54
N ARG A 85 -17.66 -5.25 3.83
CA ARG A 85 -17.18 -6.34 4.68
C ARG A 85 -17.64 -7.70 4.15
N THR A 86 -18.94 -7.84 3.91
CA THR A 86 -19.53 -9.07 3.36
C THR A 86 -18.82 -9.46 2.07
N LYS A 87 -18.60 -8.50 1.18
CA LYS A 87 -17.90 -8.72 -0.08
C LYS A 87 -16.46 -9.21 0.10
N LEU A 88 -15.69 -8.61 1.01
CA LEU A 88 -14.33 -9.07 1.32
C LEU A 88 -14.32 -10.52 1.81
N LEU A 89 -15.25 -10.88 2.71
CA LEU A 89 -15.38 -12.24 3.25
C LEU A 89 -15.76 -13.24 2.16
N ASP A 90 -16.77 -12.91 1.35
CA ASP A 90 -17.27 -13.77 0.26
C ASP A 90 -16.22 -13.98 -0.83
N GLN A 91 -15.35 -13.00 -1.06
CA GLN A 91 -14.24 -13.08 -2.01
C GLN A 91 -12.99 -13.74 -1.42
N GLY A 92 -13.05 -14.22 -0.18
CA GLY A 92 -12.04 -15.11 0.40
C GLY A 92 -11.07 -14.46 1.37
N LEU A 93 -11.28 -13.22 1.81
CA LEU A 93 -10.51 -12.66 2.92
C LEU A 93 -11.03 -13.25 4.25
N PRO A 94 -10.22 -14.00 5.02
CA PRO A 94 -10.71 -14.60 6.26
C PRO A 94 -11.07 -13.53 7.30
N GLY A 95 -12.28 -13.62 7.87
CA GLY A 95 -12.76 -12.63 8.84
C GLY A 95 -11.93 -12.52 10.12
N ALA A 96 -11.18 -13.56 10.48
CA ALA A 96 -10.24 -13.55 11.61
C ALA A 96 -9.02 -12.63 11.39
N LEU A 97 -8.76 -12.21 10.14
CA LEU A 97 -7.70 -11.25 9.82
C LEU A 97 -8.18 -9.81 9.91
N LEU A 98 -9.49 -9.55 9.99
CA LEU A 98 -10.01 -8.22 10.20
C LEU A 98 -9.74 -7.78 11.65
N HIS A 99 -9.41 -6.51 11.84
CA HIS A 99 -9.38 -5.90 13.18
C HIS A 99 -10.80 -5.91 13.80
N GLU A 100 -10.94 -5.74 15.12
CA GLU A 100 -12.27 -5.63 15.73
C GLU A 100 -13.03 -4.39 15.24
N ASP A 101 -12.33 -3.25 15.20
CA ASP A 101 -12.74 -2.04 14.48
C ASP A 101 -12.16 -2.06 13.06
N TRP A 102 -12.74 -2.91 12.22
CA TRP A 102 -12.20 -3.32 10.91
C TRP A 102 -12.28 -2.25 9.81
N ALA A 103 -12.88 -1.09 10.05
CA ALA A 103 -13.02 -0.03 9.05
C ALA A 103 -12.65 1.32 9.64
N CYS A 104 -11.92 2.15 8.88
CA CYS A 104 -11.73 3.52 9.30
C CYS A 104 -13.09 4.24 9.43
N PRO A 105 -13.22 5.22 10.32
CA PRO A 105 -14.41 6.07 10.35
C PRO A 105 -14.45 6.98 9.13
N MET A 106 -15.61 7.57 8.84
CA MET A 106 -15.80 8.54 7.77
C MET A 106 -15.80 9.95 8.37
N VAL A 107 -14.61 10.50 8.67
CA VAL A 107 -14.45 11.72 9.49
C VAL A 107 -15.10 12.94 8.83
N ARG A 108 -15.06 13.02 7.49
CA ARG A 108 -15.66 14.09 6.72
C ARG A 108 -16.83 13.59 5.88
N HIS A 109 -18.04 13.89 6.32
CA HIS A 109 -19.25 13.60 5.55
C HIS A 109 -19.25 14.42 4.24
N GLY A 110 -19.26 13.73 3.09
CA GLY A 110 -19.39 14.34 1.76
C GLY A 110 -18.09 14.70 1.04
N SER A 111 -16.94 14.69 1.73
CA SER A 111 -15.61 14.85 1.11
C SER A 111 -14.68 13.80 1.69
N PRO A 112 -14.61 12.60 1.09
CA PRO A 112 -13.78 11.53 1.62
C PRO A 112 -12.32 11.96 1.69
N ASP A 113 -11.68 11.67 2.80
CA ASP A 113 -10.29 12.01 3.08
C ASP A 113 -9.66 10.82 3.79
N LYS A 114 -9.16 9.85 3.00
CA LYS A 114 -8.60 8.60 3.52
C LYS A 114 -7.47 8.87 4.53
N ASN A 115 -6.68 9.94 4.33
CA ASN A 115 -5.60 10.30 5.24
C ASN A 115 -6.15 10.71 6.61
N ALA A 116 -7.18 11.58 6.63
CA ALA A 116 -7.84 11.99 7.86
C ALA A 116 -8.52 10.80 8.57
N ASP A 117 -9.18 9.91 7.81
CA ASP A 117 -9.83 8.71 8.34
C ASP A 117 -8.84 7.75 9.00
N ILE A 118 -7.71 7.49 8.34
CA ILE A 118 -6.62 6.64 8.88
C ILE A 118 -6.00 7.29 10.13
N SER A 119 -5.71 8.59 10.06
CA SER A 119 -5.09 9.33 11.17
C SER A 119 -5.97 9.30 12.41
N TYR A 120 -7.28 9.54 12.25
CA TYR A 120 -8.25 9.46 13.32
C TYR A 120 -8.34 8.04 13.90
N TRP A 121 -8.39 7.01 13.04
CA TRP A 121 -8.43 5.62 13.50
C TRP A 121 -7.18 5.27 14.33
N LEU A 122 -6.00 5.68 13.88
CA LEU A 122 -4.73 5.48 14.60
C LEU A 122 -4.72 6.18 15.97
N GLU A 123 -5.25 7.41 16.04
CA GLU A 123 -5.35 8.19 17.26
C GLU A 123 -6.25 7.51 18.30
N GLU A 124 -7.46 7.10 17.89
CA GLU A 124 -8.42 6.40 18.76
C GLU A 124 -7.87 5.07 19.30
N HIS A 125 -7.00 4.39 18.55
CA HIS A 125 -6.37 3.14 18.95
C HIS A 125 -5.01 3.33 19.64
N GLY A 126 -4.54 4.56 19.82
CA GLY A 126 -3.25 4.86 20.46
C GLY A 126 -2.03 4.34 19.69
N ILE A 127 -2.13 4.21 18.36
CA ILE A 127 -1.06 3.68 17.51
C ILE A 127 -0.23 4.84 16.95
N ALA A 128 0.85 5.18 17.66
CA ALA A 128 1.76 6.26 17.26
C ALA A 128 3.06 5.77 16.59
N HIS A 129 3.40 4.48 16.75
CA HIS A 129 4.71 3.96 16.34
C HIS A 129 4.75 3.63 14.85
N TYR A 130 5.50 4.40 14.08
CA TYR A 130 5.79 4.08 12.69
C TYR A 130 6.43 2.69 12.55
N GLY A 131 6.06 1.96 11.50
CA GLY A 131 6.47 0.56 11.30
C GLY A 131 5.54 -0.48 11.94
N THR A 132 4.58 -0.05 12.76
CA THR A 132 3.50 -0.93 13.28
C THR A 132 2.24 -0.89 12.42
N TRP A 133 2.20 -0.04 11.39
CA TRP A 133 1.09 0.02 10.45
C TRP A 133 1.56 0.40 9.05
N LEU A 134 0.82 -0.02 8.03
CA LEU A 134 1.10 0.21 6.61
C LEU A 134 -0.20 0.38 5.83
N VAL A 135 -0.21 1.23 4.80
CA VAL A 135 -1.33 1.38 3.86
C VAL A 135 -1.00 0.68 2.55
N LEU A 136 -1.93 -0.13 2.03
CA LEU A 136 -1.93 -0.64 0.65
C LEU A 136 -2.98 0.11 -0.14
N ASP A 137 -2.54 0.88 -1.13
CA ASP A 137 -3.38 1.77 -1.94
C ASP A 137 -2.68 2.00 -3.29
N ASP A 138 -3.40 2.28 -4.38
CA ASP A 138 -2.77 2.63 -5.66
C ASP A 138 -2.44 4.14 -5.76
N GLU A 139 -2.94 4.94 -4.81
CA GLU A 139 -2.58 6.32 -4.58
C GLU A 139 -1.58 6.46 -3.42
N ASN A 140 -0.92 7.62 -3.29
CA ASN A 140 -0.04 7.90 -2.14
C ASN A 140 -0.80 8.65 -1.05
N VAL A 141 -1.70 7.95 -0.35
CA VAL A 141 -2.63 8.55 0.64
C VAL A 141 -1.90 9.11 1.85
N VAL A 142 -0.95 8.36 2.39
CA VAL A 142 -0.12 8.75 3.55
C VAL A 142 1.36 8.66 3.14
N PRO A 143 2.01 9.80 2.81
CA PRO A 143 3.40 9.81 2.37
C PRO A 143 4.34 9.10 3.34
N GLY A 144 5.16 8.18 2.82
CA GLY A 144 6.10 7.39 3.62
C GLY A 144 5.45 6.22 4.39
N ALA A 145 4.13 6.07 4.39
CA ALA A 145 3.44 4.94 5.01
C ALA A 145 2.49 4.20 4.04
N THR A 146 2.49 4.59 2.76
CA THR A 146 1.69 3.94 1.72
C THR A 146 2.57 3.15 0.78
N LEU A 147 2.42 1.83 0.79
CA LEU A 147 2.98 0.97 -0.23
C LEU A 147 2.06 1.03 -1.44
N ARG A 148 2.47 1.85 -2.41
CA ARG A 148 1.69 2.09 -3.61
C ARG A 148 1.65 0.87 -4.54
N THR A 149 0.46 0.39 -4.89
CA THR A 149 0.27 -0.62 -5.94
C THR A 149 0.13 0.03 -7.31
N ASP A 150 0.29 -0.76 -8.37
CA ASP A 150 -0.04 -0.30 -9.72
C ASP A 150 -1.54 -0.53 -9.94
N GLY A 151 -2.33 0.54 -10.13
CA GLY A 151 -3.79 0.42 -10.33
C GLY A 151 -4.19 -0.39 -11.58
N LEU A 152 -3.27 -0.62 -12.52
CA LEU A 152 -3.48 -1.53 -13.64
C LEU A 152 -3.32 -3.00 -13.21
N ASP A 153 -2.25 -3.31 -12.48
CA ASP A 153 -1.85 -4.68 -12.14
C ASP A 153 -2.40 -5.16 -10.78
N GLY A 154 -2.80 -4.26 -9.87
CA GLY A 154 -3.21 -4.57 -8.50
C GLY A 154 -2.05 -4.95 -7.57
N LEU A 155 -2.38 -5.53 -6.41
CA LEU A 155 -1.39 -6.03 -5.46
C LEU A 155 -0.62 -7.23 -6.05
N GLY A 156 0.68 -7.05 -6.31
CA GLY A 156 1.57 -8.10 -6.79
C GLY A 156 2.32 -8.83 -5.68
N ALA A 157 2.90 -9.99 -6.01
CA ALA A 157 3.69 -10.77 -5.05
C ALA A 157 4.96 -10.04 -4.55
N ARG A 158 5.46 -9.04 -5.29
CA ARG A 158 6.61 -8.21 -4.87
C ARG A 158 6.18 -7.13 -3.89
N ASP A 159 5.02 -6.53 -4.10
CA ASP A 159 4.41 -5.57 -3.17
C ASP A 159 4.09 -6.26 -1.85
N ALA A 160 3.52 -7.48 -1.90
CA ALA A 160 3.30 -8.29 -0.71
C ALA A 160 4.60 -8.65 0.02
N ALA A 161 5.67 -8.99 -0.72
CA ALA A 161 6.98 -9.24 -0.13
C ALA A 161 7.53 -7.99 0.59
N ALA A 162 7.40 -6.82 -0.03
CA ALA A 162 7.79 -5.54 0.56
C ALA A 162 6.95 -5.18 1.80
N ALA A 163 5.65 -5.49 1.82
CA ALA A 163 4.81 -5.33 2.99
C ALA A 163 5.26 -6.24 4.16
N VAL A 164 5.56 -7.52 3.90
CA VAL A 164 6.10 -8.42 4.92
C VAL A 164 7.44 -7.92 5.46
N ARG A 165 8.32 -7.43 4.58
CA ARG A 165 9.62 -6.82 4.97
C ARG A 165 9.42 -5.56 5.82
N PHE A 166 8.44 -4.74 5.49
CA PHE A 166 8.14 -3.50 6.21
C PHE A 166 7.86 -3.78 7.70
N PHE A 167 7.06 -4.81 7.98
CA PHE A 167 6.79 -5.26 9.35
C PHE A 167 7.93 -6.08 9.99
N GLY A 168 9.09 -6.19 9.33
CA GLY A 168 10.26 -6.90 9.86
C GLY A 168 10.10 -8.43 9.91
N SER A 169 9.14 -8.98 9.16
CA SER A 169 8.85 -10.41 9.13
C SER A 169 9.53 -11.12 7.95
N VAL A 170 9.41 -12.44 7.91
CA VAL A 170 9.95 -13.30 6.84
C VAL A 170 8.85 -14.17 6.24
N ASP A 171 9.00 -14.50 4.96
CA ASP A 171 8.09 -15.38 4.25
C ASP A 171 8.81 -16.07 3.08
N ALA A 172 9.12 -17.36 3.24
CA ALA A 172 9.82 -18.13 2.21
C ALA A 172 9.03 -18.30 0.90
N ARG A 173 7.70 -18.36 0.93
CA ARG A 173 6.90 -18.58 -0.31
C ARG A 173 6.82 -17.28 -1.14
N LEU A 174 6.94 -16.10 -0.51
CA LEU A 174 7.16 -14.80 -1.16
C LEU A 174 8.64 -14.49 -1.46
N GLY A 175 9.57 -15.27 -0.91
CA GLY A 175 11.02 -15.09 -1.07
C GLY A 175 11.59 -14.01 -0.14
N VAL A 176 10.92 -13.68 0.95
CA VAL A 176 11.37 -12.73 1.97
C VAL A 176 12.19 -13.50 3.02
N GLY A 177 13.52 -13.48 2.87
CA GLY A 177 14.46 -14.10 3.80
C GLY A 177 14.79 -13.23 5.02
N PRO A 178 15.57 -13.74 5.99
CA PRO A 178 16.08 -12.92 7.09
C PRO A 178 16.99 -11.80 6.57
N LEU A 179 16.94 -10.64 7.23
CA LEU A 179 17.84 -9.50 7.00
C LEU A 179 18.27 -8.99 8.38
N THR A 180 19.54 -8.66 8.56
CA THR A 180 20.01 -8.15 9.85
C THR A 180 19.40 -6.77 10.14
N GLU A 181 19.25 -6.42 11.43
CA GLU A 181 18.76 -5.10 11.79
C GLU A 181 19.67 -3.98 11.28
N ASP A 182 20.98 -4.21 11.28
CA ASP A 182 21.97 -3.22 10.84
C ASP A 182 21.89 -2.98 9.33
N ASP A 183 21.74 -4.05 8.54
CA ASP A 183 21.50 -3.90 7.10
C ASP A 183 20.18 -3.17 6.86
N MET A 184 19.10 -3.53 7.57
CA MET A 184 17.82 -2.84 7.43
C MET A 184 17.92 -1.35 7.79
N LYS A 185 18.60 -1.00 8.89
CA LYS A 185 18.85 0.39 9.30
C LYS A 185 19.65 1.13 8.23
N GLN A 186 20.71 0.52 7.70
CA GLN A 186 21.54 1.10 6.65
C GLN A 186 20.75 1.38 5.37
N VAL A 187 19.90 0.44 4.93
CA VAL A 187 19.04 0.64 3.76
C VAL A 187 18.05 1.78 4.02
N VAL A 188 17.31 1.75 5.13
CA VAL A 188 16.32 2.80 5.46
C VAL A 188 16.98 4.18 5.52
N GLN A 189 18.18 4.28 6.11
CA GLN A 189 18.93 5.53 6.15
C GLN A 189 19.32 6.02 4.76
N ALA A 190 19.71 5.12 3.85
CA ALA A 190 20.04 5.46 2.47
C ALA A 190 18.83 6.01 1.69
N PHE A 191 17.61 5.58 2.04
CA PHE A 191 16.35 6.13 1.53
C PHE A 191 15.82 7.32 2.38
N GLY A 192 16.70 8.00 3.13
CA GLY A 192 16.34 9.19 3.89
C GLY A 192 15.27 8.96 4.97
N GLY A 193 15.18 7.74 5.50
CA GLY A 193 14.18 7.33 6.48
C GLY A 193 12.90 6.73 5.88
N ASP A 194 12.73 6.73 4.55
CA ASP A 194 11.55 6.16 3.90
C ASP A 194 11.62 4.63 3.90
N ARG A 195 10.98 4.02 4.90
CA ARG A 195 10.99 2.57 5.07
C ARG A 195 10.21 1.85 3.98
N VAL A 196 9.17 2.48 3.41
CA VAL A 196 8.39 1.87 2.34
C VAL A 196 9.25 1.72 1.09
N GLU A 197 9.90 2.81 0.66
CA GLU A 197 10.78 2.77 -0.52
C GLU A 197 11.97 1.82 -0.32
N ALA A 198 12.57 1.81 0.87
CA ALA A 198 13.61 0.85 1.23
C ALA A 198 13.14 -0.62 1.08
N CYS A 199 11.94 -0.95 1.56
CA CYS A 199 11.38 -2.30 1.43
C CYS A 199 11.02 -2.67 -0.01
N ARG A 200 10.48 -1.71 -0.77
CA ARG A 200 10.18 -1.89 -2.20
C ARG A 200 11.44 -2.17 -3.00
N TRP A 201 12.52 -1.44 -2.74
CA TRP A 201 13.82 -1.69 -3.35
C TRP A 201 14.37 -3.07 -2.98
N LEU A 202 14.39 -3.40 -1.68
CA LEU A 202 14.89 -4.69 -1.17
C LEU A 202 14.23 -5.89 -1.85
N GLU A 203 12.91 -5.81 -2.09
CA GLU A 203 12.13 -6.91 -2.66
C GLU A 203 11.90 -6.79 -4.18
N GLY A 204 12.56 -5.81 -4.82
CA GLY A 204 12.55 -5.61 -6.26
C GLY A 204 11.18 -5.22 -6.83
N ALA A 205 10.34 -4.54 -6.04
CA ALA A 205 8.99 -4.15 -6.43
C ALA A 205 8.99 -3.12 -7.58
N GLY A 206 10.00 -2.25 -7.66
CA GLY A 206 10.17 -1.27 -8.75
C GLY A 206 10.70 -1.88 -10.05
N ASP A 207 11.80 -2.63 -9.98
CA ASP A 207 12.57 -3.04 -11.16
C ASP A 207 12.17 -4.43 -11.72
N ARG A 208 11.18 -5.07 -11.10
CA ARG A 208 10.66 -6.40 -11.47
C ARG A 208 11.77 -7.46 -11.58
N GLU A 209 12.81 -7.37 -10.76
CA GLU A 209 13.93 -8.32 -10.77
C GLU A 209 13.46 -9.76 -10.42
N PRO A 210 14.16 -10.80 -10.92
CA PRO A 210 13.99 -12.17 -10.45
C PRO A 210 14.30 -12.31 -8.96
N ARG A 211 13.60 -13.22 -8.26
CA ARG A 211 13.73 -13.42 -6.80
C ARG A 211 15.17 -13.54 -6.31
N ARG A 212 16.02 -14.29 -7.03
CA ARG A 212 17.43 -14.52 -6.67
C ARG A 212 18.33 -13.29 -6.84
N GLN A 213 17.88 -12.30 -7.60
CA GLN A 213 18.64 -11.08 -7.91
C GLN A 213 18.18 -9.88 -7.09
N ARG A 214 17.07 -10.02 -6.34
CA ARG A 214 16.57 -9.00 -5.43
C ARG A 214 17.68 -8.58 -4.46
N PRO A 215 17.78 -7.30 -4.09
CA PRO A 215 18.79 -6.85 -3.14
C PRO A 215 18.73 -7.60 -1.81
N SER A 216 17.53 -7.94 -1.29
CA SER A 216 17.38 -8.74 -0.06
C SER A 216 18.03 -10.12 -0.17
N ALA A 217 17.96 -10.76 -1.35
CA ALA A 217 18.58 -12.05 -1.58
C ALA A 217 20.11 -11.95 -1.58
N LEU A 218 20.68 -10.88 -2.14
CA LEU A 218 22.13 -10.64 -2.18
C LEU A 218 22.72 -10.54 -0.76
N PHE A 219 22.04 -9.84 0.15
CA PHE A 219 22.44 -9.80 1.57
C PHE A 219 22.49 -11.20 2.19
N SER A 220 21.50 -12.04 1.90
CA SER A 220 21.44 -13.41 2.47
C SER A 220 22.43 -14.40 1.84
N GLN A 221 22.91 -14.13 0.62
CA GLN A 221 23.80 -15.02 -0.14
C GLN A 221 25.29 -14.72 0.09
N GLY A 222 25.62 -13.75 0.96
CA GLY A 222 27.00 -13.31 1.16
C GLY A 222 27.49 -12.32 0.11
N GLU A 223 26.62 -11.85 -0.79
CA GLU A 223 26.91 -10.83 -1.81
C GLU A 223 26.62 -9.41 -1.29
N ARG A 224 26.91 -9.16 0.00
CA ARG A 224 26.60 -7.90 0.69
C ARG A 224 27.24 -6.69 0.01
N GLU A 225 28.48 -6.81 -0.47
CA GLU A 225 29.18 -5.71 -1.14
C GLU A 225 28.48 -5.28 -2.44
N GLU A 226 27.96 -6.25 -3.21
CA GLU A 226 27.18 -5.97 -4.41
C GLU A 226 25.85 -5.29 -4.05
N ALA A 227 25.17 -5.77 -3.02
CA ALA A 227 23.94 -5.16 -2.52
C ALA A 227 24.14 -3.69 -2.12
N LEU A 228 25.25 -3.38 -1.43
CA LEU A 228 25.61 -2.02 -1.04
C LEU A 228 25.99 -1.13 -2.23
N ARG A 229 26.65 -1.67 -3.25
CA ARG A 229 26.93 -0.93 -4.49
C ARG A 229 25.63 -0.51 -5.18
N ARG A 230 24.66 -1.43 -5.29
CA ARG A 230 23.33 -1.15 -5.85
C ARG A 230 22.56 -0.15 -5.00
N LEU A 231 22.63 -0.27 -3.68
CA LEU A 231 21.99 0.65 -2.74
C LEU A 231 22.45 2.09 -2.98
N THR A 232 23.74 2.29 -3.25
CA THR A 232 24.31 3.63 -3.47
C THR A 232 23.68 4.30 -4.71
N SER A 233 23.53 3.55 -5.81
CA SER A 233 22.86 4.04 -7.02
C SER A 233 21.38 4.34 -6.75
N ALA A 234 20.66 3.40 -6.14
CA ALA A 234 19.23 3.56 -5.87
C ALA A 234 18.92 4.72 -4.91
N ALA A 235 19.80 4.95 -3.92
CA ALA A 235 19.69 6.06 -2.98
C ALA A 235 19.90 7.42 -3.66
N ALA A 236 20.86 7.51 -4.59
CA ALA A 236 21.08 8.72 -5.38
C ALA A 236 19.83 9.06 -6.23
N ASP A 237 19.29 8.07 -6.93
CA ASP A 237 18.08 8.23 -7.75
C ASP A 237 16.87 8.63 -6.90
N HIS A 238 16.70 8.02 -5.72
CA HIS A 238 15.63 8.39 -4.79
C HIS A 238 15.78 9.84 -4.30
N ALA A 239 16.99 10.26 -3.92
CA ALA A 239 17.25 11.63 -3.46
C ALA A 239 17.00 12.68 -4.57
N GLU A 240 17.30 12.35 -5.83
CA GLU A 240 16.95 13.20 -6.97
C GLU A 240 15.43 13.32 -7.15
N ARG A 241 14.70 12.19 -7.19
CA ARG A 241 13.23 12.19 -7.30
C ARG A 241 12.56 12.96 -6.17
N LYS A 242 13.04 12.79 -4.94
CA LYS A 242 12.54 13.52 -3.77
C LYS A 242 12.71 15.02 -3.94
N ARG A 243 13.91 15.49 -4.30
CA ARG A 243 14.18 16.91 -4.56
C ARG A 243 13.31 17.48 -5.69
N ALA A 244 13.13 16.75 -6.78
CA ALA A 244 12.28 17.18 -7.89
C ALA A 244 10.81 17.32 -7.46
N ARG A 245 10.30 16.38 -6.64
CA ARG A 245 8.95 16.44 -6.09
C ARG A 245 8.79 17.62 -5.13
N ASP A 246 9.74 17.78 -4.20
CA ASP A 246 9.69 18.86 -3.21
C ASP A 246 9.75 20.23 -3.91
N HIS A 247 10.62 20.40 -4.91
CA HIS A 247 10.67 21.61 -5.74
C HIS A 247 9.34 21.86 -6.48
N SER A 248 8.75 20.83 -7.09
CA SER A 248 7.46 20.95 -7.78
C SER A 248 6.34 21.39 -6.83
N LEU A 249 6.35 20.88 -5.59
CA LEU A 249 5.39 21.25 -4.56
C LEU A 249 5.59 22.70 -4.08
N HIS A 250 6.83 23.16 -3.96
CA HIS A 250 7.14 24.56 -3.66
C HIS A 250 6.64 25.52 -4.74
N VAL A 251 6.87 25.20 -6.01
CA VAL A 251 6.39 25.99 -7.17
C VAL A 251 4.86 26.05 -7.18
N LEU A 252 4.18 24.91 -7.00
CA LEU A 252 2.70 24.85 -6.98
C LEU A 252 2.07 25.64 -5.83
N LEU A 253 2.74 25.72 -4.68
CA LEU A 253 2.26 26.48 -3.53
C LEU A 253 2.57 27.99 -3.61
N GLY A 254 3.14 28.47 -4.73
CA GLY A 254 3.40 29.90 -4.96
C GLY A 254 4.42 30.50 -3.98
N ARG A 255 5.29 29.67 -3.39
CA ARG A 255 6.26 30.12 -2.38
C ARG A 255 7.49 30.79 -2.96
N ASP A 256 7.62 30.86 -4.28
CA ASP A 256 8.82 31.40 -4.96
C ASP A 256 8.74 32.90 -5.29
N ALA A 257 7.65 33.62 -4.96
CA ALA A 257 7.46 35.01 -5.40
C ALA A 257 7.47 36.08 -4.28
N ALA A 258 7.67 35.73 -3.01
CA ALA A 258 7.51 36.68 -1.90
C ALA A 258 8.80 37.16 -1.21
N GLU A 259 9.98 36.61 -1.53
CA GLU A 259 11.23 36.95 -0.80
C GLU A 259 12.23 37.84 -1.56
N GLU A 260 11.96 38.26 -2.80
CA GLU A 260 12.84 39.20 -3.54
C GLU A 260 12.41 40.68 -3.43
N GLY A 261 11.47 41.01 -2.54
CA GLY A 261 10.79 42.31 -2.51
C GLY A 261 10.94 43.18 -1.26
N GLU A 262 11.95 43.00 -0.41
CA GLU A 262 12.20 43.94 0.71
C GLU A 262 13.71 44.22 0.88
N ALA A 263 14.29 44.91 -0.11
CA ALA A 263 15.52 45.66 0.05
C ALA A 263 15.51 46.87 -0.90
N SER A 264 14.79 47.91 -0.52
CA SER A 264 14.91 49.27 -1.07
C SER A 264 14.62 50.29 0.01
#